data_AF-A0A7C5WIH5-F1
#
_entry.id   AF-A0A7C5WIH5-F1
#
_cell.length_a   1.000
_cell.length_b   1.000
_cell.length_c   1.000
_cell.angle_alpha   90.00
_cell.angle_beta   90.00
_cell.angle_gamma   90.00
#
_symmetry.space_group_name_H-M   'P 1'
#
loop_
_entity.id
_entity.type
_entity.pdbx_description
1 polymer ?
#
loop_
_entity_poly.entity_id
_entity_poly.type
_entity_poly.pdbx_seq_one_letter_code
_entity_poly.pdbx_strand_id
1 'polypeptide(L)'
;MAAQETEADDLLYPALVLNADYQPLSYFPLSTWDWRQAVKAVWLRRVQVVSEYDRRVRSPSLSIRLPSVIALKEYVAPPKRPAFT
;
A
#
# COMPACT_ATOMS: atom_id res chain seq x y z
N MET A 1 -12.69 1.87 -26.90
CA MET A 1 -11.35 2.47 -26.75
C MET A 1 -11.19 2.90 -25.29
N ALA A 2 -11.03 1.95 -24.35
CA ALA A 2 -10.97 2.22 -22.90
C ALA A 2 -10.52 0.97 -22.11
N ALA A 3 -9.51 0.24 -22.59
CA ALA A 3 -9.06 -1.01 -21.95
C ALA A 3 -7.54 -1.12 -21.76
N GLN A 4 -6.77 -0.04 -22.02
CA GLN A 4 -5.30 -0.08 -21.97
C GLN A 4 -4.67 0.93 -21.00
N GLU A 5 -5.47 1.74 -20.28
CA GLU A 5 -4.95 2.73 -19.32
C GLU A 5 -4.96 2.22 -17.86
N THR A 6 -5.72 1.16 -17.55
CA THR A 6 -5.93 0.69 -16.18
C THR A 6 -4.68 0.06 -15.54
N GLU A 7 -3.83 -0.63 -16.31
CA GLU A 7 -2.62 -1.28 -15.79
C GLU A 7 -1.47 -0.31 -15.49
N ALA A 8 -1.40 0.82 -16.21
CA ALA A 8 -0.34 1.80 -16.00
C ALA A 8 -0.57 2.65 -14.74
N ASP A 9 -1.84 2.93 -14.39
CA ASP A 9 -2.19 3.73 -13.21
C ASP A 9 -1.88 3.00 -11.90
N ASP A 10 -1.96 1.67 -11.89
CA ASP A 10 -1.66 0.83 -10.72
C ASP A 10 -0.16 0.85 -10.34
N LEU A 11 0.73 1.20 -11.29
CA LEU A 11 2.16 1.37 -11.03
C LEU A 11 2.54 2.79 -10.59
N LEU A 12 1.66 3.79 -10.76
CA LEU A 12 1.99 5.20 -10.53
C LEU A 12 1.95 5.60 -9.05
N TYR A 13 1.32 4.81 -8.19
CA TYR A 13 1.11 5.16 -6.77
C TYR A 13 1.29 3.96 -5.82
N PRO A 14 2.46 3.30 -5.77
CA PRO A 14 2.68 2.16 -4.89
C PRO A 14 2.69 2.58 -3.41
N ALA A 15 1.91 1.90 -2.58
CA ALA A 15 1.91 2.11 -1.14
C ALA A 15 2.97 1.25 -0.44
N LEU A 16 3.87 1.87 0.31
CA LEU A 16 4.84 1.16 1.15
C LEU A 16 4.13 0.46 2.31
N VAL A 17 4.44 -0.82 2.51
CA VAL A 17 3.89 -1.64 3.59
C VAL A 17 4.92 -1.82 4.70
N LEU A 18 4.57 -1.30 5.87
CA LEU A 18 5.30 -1.45 7.11
C LEU A 18 4.63 -2.51 7.98
N ASN A 19 5.42 -3.12 8.85
CA ASN A 19 4.94 -3.98 9.91
C ASN A 19 4.34 -3.15 11.06
N ALA A 20 3.78 -3.82 12.08
CA ALA A 20 3.11 -3.15 13.21
C ALA A 20 4.05 -2.31 14.10
N ASP A 21 5.35 -2.56 14.03
CA ASP A 21 6.41 -1.78 14.67
C ASP A 21 6.95 -0.65 13.77
N TYR A 22 6.27 -0.35 12.66
CA TYR A 22 6.63 0.67 11.67
C TYR A 22 7.97 0.43 10.97
N GLN A 23 8.52 -0.79 11.07
CA GLN A 23 9.67 -1.20 10.27
C GLN A 23 9.19 -1.77 8.91
N PRO A 24 9.96 -1.61 7.82
CA PRO A 24 9.65 -2.24 6.54
C PRO A 24 9.42 -3.76 6.67
N LEU A 25 8.29 -4.25 6.16
CA LEU A 25 7.92 -5.66 6.24
C LEU A 25 8.91 -6.56 5.47
N SER A 26 9.42 -6.07 4.35
CA SER A 26 10.55 -6.67 3.64
C SER A 26 11.36 -5.57 2.97
N TYR A 27 12.68 -5.69 3.07
CA TYR A 27 13.63 -4.73 2.49
C TYR A 27 14.04 -5.08 1.06
N PHE A 28 13.92 -6.36 0.64
CA PHE A 28 14.27 -6.78 -0.72
C PHE A 28 13.44 -8.00 -1.21
N PRO A 29 12.61 -7.82 -2.26
CA PRO A 29 12.16 -6.53 -2.77
C PRO A 29 11.37 -5.77 -1.68
N LEU A 30 11.35 -4.44 -1.77
CA LEU A 30 10.57 -3.62 -0.84
C LEU A 30 9.10 -4.06 -0.88
N SER A 31 8.48 -4.26 0.28
CA SER A 31 7.05 -4.61 0.33
C SER A 31 6.19 -3.39 -0.04
N THR A 32 5.67 -3.38 -1.26
CA THR A 32 4.74 -2.36 -1.75
C THR A 32 3.44 -3.00 -2.22
N TRP A 33 2.33 -2.30 -2.02
CA TRP A 33 1.02 -2.66 -2.58
C TRP A 33 0.60 -1.66 -3.65
N ASP A 34 -0.26 -2.10 -4.56
CA ASP A 34 -0.99 -1.18 -5.42
C ASP A 34 -1.92 -0.27 -4.59
N TRP A 35 -2.19 0.95 -5.08
CA TRP A 35 -3.01 1.92 -4.36
C TRP A 35 -4.44 1.43 -4.12
N ARG A 36 -5.04 0.64 -5.02
CA ARG A 36 -6.40 0.10 -4.82
C ARG A 36 -6.41 -0.93 -3.72
N GLN A 37 -5.37 -1.77 -3.65
CA GLN A 37 -5.20 -2.74 -2.57
C GLN A 37 -5.03 -2.03 -1.22
N ALA A 38 -4.23 -0.97 -1.18
CA ALA A 38 -4.03 -0.16 0.01
C ALA A 38 -5.34 0.53 0.46
N VAL A 39 -6.07 1.20 -0.44
CA VAL A 39 -7.38 1.81 -0.14
C VAL A 39 -8.37 0.77 0.38
N LYS A 40 -8.43 -0.41 -0.25
CA LYS A 40 -9.29 -1.51 0.21
C LYS A 40 -8.93 -1.94 1.63
N ALA A 41 -7.65 -2.07 1.96
CA ALA A 41 -7.21 -2.44 3.30
C ALA A 41 -7.52 -1.37 4.35
N VAL A 42 -7.39 -0.09 4.01
CA VAL A 42 -7.78 1.04 4.86
C VAL A 42 -9.30 1.01 5.12
N TRP A 43 -10.10 0.81 4.08
CA TRP A 43 -11.56 0.70 4.19
C TRP A 43 -12.00 -0.46 5.08
N LEU A 44 -11.34 -1.61 4.93
CA LEU A 44 -11.56 -2.79 5.77
C LEU A 44 -10.95 -2.65 7.18
N ARG A 45 -10.33 -1.50 7.50
CA ARG A 45 -9.66 -1.23 8.78
C ARG A 45 -8.61 -2.28 9.14
N ARG A 46 -7.92 -2.85 8.15
CA ARG A 46 -6.87 -3.87 8.36
C ARG A 46 -5.48 -3.28 8.57
N VAL A 47 -5.30 -2.02 8.16
CA VAL A 47 -4.03 -1.30 8.24
C VAL A 47 -4.26 0.09 8.84
N GLN A 48 -3.17 0.71 9.28
CA GLN A 48 -3.12 2.11 9.67
C GLN A 48 -2.45 2.93 8.56
N VAL A 49 -3.00 4.10 8.24
CA VAL A 49 -2.36 5.03 7.30
C VAL A 49 -1.32 5.84 8.07
N VAL A 50 -0.08 5.81 7.58
CA VAL A 50 1.05 6.58 8.14
C VAL A 50 1.27 7.85 7.33
N SER A 51 1.17 7.74 6.00
CA SER A 51 1.31 8.86 5.08
C SER A 51 0.42 8.66 3.86
N GLU A 52 0.07 9.77 3.22
CA GLU A 52 -0.79 9.83 2.03
C GLU A 52 -0.07 10.58 0.91
N TYR A 53 -0.46 10.32 -0.33
CA TYR A 53 -0.15 11.16 -1.48
C TYR A 53 -1.08 12.38 -1.53
N ASP A 54 -0.65 13.44 -2.19
CA ASP A 54 -1.51 14.59 -2.52
C ASP A 54 -2.57 14.25 -3.58
N ARG A 55 -2.44 13.09 -4.23
CA ARG A 55 -3.43 12.56 -5.18
C ARG A 55 -4.70 12.12 -4.45
N ARG A 56 -5.85 12.61 -4.92
CA ARG A 56 -7.17 12.13 -4.50
C ARG A 56 -7.82 11.30 -5.58
N VAL A 57 -8.44 10.21 -5.16
CA VAL A 57 -9.40 9.45 -5.97
C VAL A 57 -10.80 9.75 -5.47
N ARG A 58 -11.77 9.69 -6.39
CA ARG A 58 -13.14 10.08 -6.10
C ARG A 58 -14.12 9.11 -6.73
N SER A 59 -15.17 8.81 -5.98
CA SER A 59 -16.43 8.31 -6.51
C SER A 59 -17.43 9.47 -6.57
N PRO A 60 -18.62 9.29 -7.18
CA PRO A 60 -19.65 10.33 -7.15
C PRO A 60 -20.04 10.80 -5.75
N SER A 61 -19.84 9.96 -4.73
CA SER A 61 -20.26 10.24 -3.34
C SER A 61 -19.11 10.39 -2.34
N LEU A 62 -17.86 10.10 -2.74
CA LEU A 62 -16.72 10.06 -1.82
C LEU A 62 -15.46 10.63 -2.49
N SER A 63 -14.64 11.33 -1.71
CA SER A 63 -13.28 11.66 -2.10
C SER A 63 -12.32 11.20 -1.00
N ILE A 64 -11.25 10.49 -1.39
CA ILE A 64 -10.24 9.94 -0.49
C ILE A 64 -8.84 10.24 -1.04
N ARG A 65 -7.90 10.53 -0.15
CA ARG A 65 -6.48 10.65 -0.50
C ARG A 65 -5.86 9.26 -0.63
N LEU A 66 -4.98 9.09 -1.60
CA LEU A 66 -4.32 7.79 -1.78
C LEU A 66 -3.32 7.56 -0.65
N PRO A 67 -3.35 6.39 0.03
CA PRO A 67 -2.35 6.06 1.02
C PRO A 67 -1.01 5.80 0.33
N SER A 68 0.08 6.40 0.85
CA SER A 68 1.44 6.20 0.35
C SER A 68 2.26 5.31 1.27
N VAL A 69 2.01 5.35 2.58
CA VAL A 69 2.65 4.48 3.57
C VAL A 69 1.60 3.93 4.51
N ILE A 70 1.54 2.61 4.65
CA ILE A 70 0.61 1.90 5.52
C ILE A 70 1.35 0.97 6.46
N ALA A 71 0.82 0.79 7.67
CA ALA A 71 1.33 -0.16 8.66
C ALA A 71 0.30 -1.26 8.95
N LEU A 72 0.76 -2.51 9.04
CA LEU A 72 -0.07 -3.62 9.49
C LEU A 72 -0.51 -3.41 10.95
N LYS A 73 -1.71 -3.89 11.30
CA LYS A 73 -2.18 -3.86 12.69
C LYS A 73 -1.61 -4.97 13.56
N GLU A 74 -1.18 -6.06 12.94
CA GLU A 74 -0.63 -7.22 13.61
C GLU A 74 0.83 -7.40 13.20
N TYR A 75 1.67 -7.75 14.17
CA TYR A 75 3.09 -7.96 13.93
C TYR A 75 3.31 -9.26 13.16
N VAL A 76 4.00 -9.16 12.03
CA VAL A 76 4.44 -10.31 11.23
C VAL A 76 5.93 -10.53 11.45
N ALA A 77 6.32 -11.74 11.85
CA ALA A 77 7.74 -12.05 12.03
C ALA A 77 8.46 -12.14 10.67
N PRO A 78 9.54 -11.36 10.44
CA PRO A 78 10.29 -11.44 9.20
C PRO A 78 10.98 -12.81 9.05
N PRO A 79 11.20 -13.29 7.81
CA PRO A 79 11.84 -14.58 7.57
C PRO A 79 13.28 -14.59 8.11
N LYS A 80 13.67 -15.69 8.77
CA LYS A 80 14.97 -15.84 9.45
C LYS A 80 16.20 -15.83 8.52
N ARG A 81 16.01 -16.03 7.21
CA ARG A 81 17.08 -16.05 6.21
C ARG A 81 16.87 -14.90 5.22
N PRO A 82 17.80 -13.94 5.12
CA PRO A 82 17.74 -12.94 4.06
C PRO A 82 17.91 -13.63 2.70
N ALA A 83 17.22 -13.14 1.67
CA ALA A 83 17.22 -13.71 0.32
C ALA A 83 18.53 -13.48 -0.47
N PHE A 84 19.66 -13.31 0.23
CA PHE A 84 20.98 -13.10 -0.37
C PHE A 84 21.90 -14.26 0.03
N THR A 85 21.98 -15.29 -0.80
CA THR A 85 23.00 -16.35 -0.77
C THR A 85 23.20 -16.83 -2.20
#